data_AF-A0A291Q905-F1
#
_entry.id   AF-A0A291Q905-F1
#
_cell.length_a   1.000
_cell.length_b   1.000
_cell.length_c   1.000
_cell.angle_alpha   90.00
_cell.angle_beta   90.00
_cell.angle_gamma   90.00
#
_symmetry.space_group_name_H-M   'P 1'
#
loop_
_entity.id
_entity.type
_entity.pdbx_description
1 polymer ?
#
loop_
_entity_poly.entity_id
_entity_poly.type
_entity_poly.pdbx_seq_one_letter_code
_entity_poly.pdbx_strand_id
1 'polypeptide(L)'
;MPEGLTRPGVDLLANAKKNGVKVSAVNIMAMDYGPSYSGDMGAYATQAATATQKQLKAALGLTGKAAWKAVAVTPMIGVNDVATEVFTTGDAAELVKFAKAKGIGWLSMWSSTRDKACPGGATNSAQPTCSSIEQRPLAFTKAFAAYR
;
A
#
# COMPACT_ATOMS: atom_id res chain seq x y z
N MET A 1 2.41 -9.69 9.64
CA MET A 1 2.11 -8.53 8.78
C MET A 1 0.90 -8.92 7.98
N PRO A 2 -0.28 -8.29 8.10
CA PRO A 2 -0.50 -6.89 7.76
C PRO A 2 -1.09 -6.08 8.93
N GLU A 3 -0.32 -5.92 10.01
CA GLU A 3 -0.77 -5.27 11.25
C GLU A 3 -0.40 -3.77 11.35
N GLY A 4 -0.07 -3.15 10.22
CA GLY A 4 0.30 -1.73 10.13
C GLY A 4 1.77 -1.47 10.45
N LEU A 5 2.06 -0.42 11.21
CA LEU A 5 3.42 -0.06 11.60
C LEU A 5 3.98 -1.02 12.65
N THR A 6 5.27 -1.29 12.58
CA THR A 6 6.01 -1.92 13.67
C THR A 6 6.02 -1.02 14.91
N ARG A 7 6.33 -1.59 16.07
CA ARG A 7 6.41 -0.82 17.32
C ARG A 7 7.37 0.38 17.22
N PRO A 8 8.60 0.25 16.67
CA PRO A 8 9.47 1.40 16.43
C PRO A 8 8.84 2.48 15.55
N GLY A 9 8.06 2.10 14.52
CA GLY A 9 7.35 3.06 13.67
C GLY A 9 6.31 3.86 14.44
N VAL A 10 5.57 3.22 15.35
CA VAL A 10 4.61 3.92 16.23
C VAL A 10 5.33 4.85 17.22
N ASP A 11 6.42 4.39 17.83
CA ASP A 11 7.20 5.18 18.79
C ASP A 11 7.87 6.40 18.12
N LEU A 12 8.31 6.26 16.88
CA LEU A 12 8.81 7.38 16.05
C LEU A 12 7.73 8.46 15.88
N LEU A 13 6.49 8.08 15.58
CA LEU A 13 5.39 9.03 15.41
C LEU A 13 5.01 9.73 16.72
N ALA A 14 4.99 8.99 17.82
CA ALA A 14 4.74 9.56 19.15
C ALA A 14 5.84 10.55 19.54
N ASN A 15 7.11 10.23 19.25
CA ASN A 15 8.24 11.13 19.45
C ASN A 15 8.13 12.39 18.58
N ALA A 16 7.82 12.24 17.30
CA ALA A 16 7.61 13.36 16.39
C ALA A 16 6.54 14.33 16.91
N LYS A 17 5.39 13.79 17.35
CA LYS A 17 4.33 14.59 17.98
C LYS A 17 4.81 15.31 19.25
N LYS A 18 5.51 14.61 20.15
CA LYS A 18 6.03 15.19 21.39
C LYS A 18 6.94 16.39 21.13
N ASN A 19 7.68 16.36 20.03
CA ASN A 19 8.60 17.42 19.61
C ASN A 19 7.96 18.46 18.67
N GLY A 20 6.63 18.47 18.51
CA GLY A 20 5.93 19.47 17.71
C GLY A 20 6.05 19.30 16.19
N VAL A 21 6.54 18.16 15.71
CA VAL A 21 6.60 17.87 14.27
C VAL A 21 5.20 17.63 13.73
N LYS A 22 4.85 18.34 12.66
CA LYS A 22 3.59 18.15 11.94
C LYS A 22 3.70 17.00 10.95
N VAL A 23 3.24 15.81 11.35
CA VAL A 23 3.12 14.65 10.45
C VAL A 23 1.86 14.81 9.59
N SER A 24 2.04 15.06 8.29
CA SER A 24 0.93 15.26 7.36
C SER A 24 0.39 13.96 6.76
N ALA A 25 1.25 12.96 6.57
CA ALA A 25 0.89 11.62 6.13
C ALA A 25 1.91 10.59 6.62
N VAL A 26 1.49 9.34 6.71
CA VAL A 26 2.32 8.16 6.95
C VAL A 26 2.02 7.15 5.84
N ASN A 27 3.02 6.91 5.00
CA ASN A 27 2.93 6.00 3.86
C ASN A 27 3.42 4.62 4.24
N ILE A 28 2.52 3.64 4.23
CA ILE A 28 2.89 2.24 4.42
C ILE A 28 3.21 1.59 3.07
N MET A 29 4.28 0.80 3.07
CA MET A 29 4.57 -0.12 1.99
C MET A 29 3.78 -1.40 2.23
N ALA A 30 2.66 -1.56 1.52
CA ALA A 30 1.72 -2.67 1.65
C ALA A 30 2.17 -3.82 0.73
N MET A 31 3.36 -4.34 1.00
CA MET A 31 4.10 -5.32 0.19
C MET A 31 5.05 -6.13 1.07
N ASP A 32 5.50 -7.27 0.57
CA ASP A 32 6.52 -8.14 1.16
C ASP A 32 6.20 -8.56 2.61
N TYR A 33 4.97 -9.02 2.82
CA TYR A 33 4.45 -9.48 4.11
C TYR A 33 5.15 -10.75 4.61
N GLY A 34 5.70 -11.55 3.70
CA GLY A 34 6.41 -12.79 3.95
C GLY A 34 5.69 -14.02 3.38
N PRO A 35 6.39 -15.16 3.25
CA PRO A 35 5.94 -16.31 2.47
C PRO A 35 4.66 -16.99 3.00
N SER A 36 4.26 -16.72 4.24
CA SER A 36 3.01 -17.22 4.83
C SER A 36 1.77 -16.44 4.37
N TYR A 37 1.94 -15.32 3.67
CA TYR A 37 0.85 -14.44 3.23
C TYR A 37 0.67 -14.57 1.72
N SER A 38 0.01 -15.64 1.29
CA SER A 38 -0.26 -15.96 -0.13
C SER A 38 -1.73 -15.73 -0.54
N GLY A 39 -2.49 -15.03 0.31
CA GLY A 39 -3.91 -14.70 0.07
C GLY A 39 -4.12 -13.50 -0.84
N ASP A 40 -5.27 -12.85 -0.67
CA ASP A 40 -5.67 -11.66 -1.41
C ASP A 40 -4.83 -10.43 -0.99
N MET A 41 -4.04 -9.91 -1.93
CA MET A 41 -3.14 -8.78 -1.67
C MET A 41 -3.90 -7.45 -1.49
N GLY A 42 -5.06 -7.29 -2.12
CA GLY A 42 -5.96 -6.15 -1.91
C GLY A 42 -6.48 -6.15 -0.48
N ALA A 43 -6.99 -7.29 -0.03
CA ALA A 43 -7.46 -7.47 1.34
C ALA A 43 -6.36 -7.20 2.38
N TYR A 44 -5.13 -7.70 2.16
CA TYR A 44 -4.00 -7.40 3.05
C TYR A 44 -3.62 -5.92 3.07
N ALA A 45 -3.62 -5.24 1.92
CA ALA A 45 -3.35 -3.81 1.87
C ALA A 45 -4.41 -2.99 2.65
N THR A 46 -5.70 -3.34 2.53
CA THR A 46 -6.77 -2.67 3.28
C THR A 46 -6.72 -2.98 4.79
N GLN A 47 -6.32 -4.20 5.17
CA GLN A 47 -6.06 -4.58 6.56
C GLN A 47 -4.89 -3.77 7.15
N ALA A 48 -3.76 -3.68 6.43
CA ALA A 48 -2.60 -2.89 6.84
C ALA A 48 -2.95 -1.41 7.01
N ALA A 49 -3.73 -0.84 6.09
CA ALA A 49 -4.21 0.53 6.16
C ALA A 49 -5.12 0.77 7.38
N THR A 50 -6.00 -0.18 7.69
CA THR A 50 -6.89 -0.13 8.86
C THR A 50 -6.13 -0.18 10.18
N ALA A 51 -5.14 -1.07 10.29
CA ALA A 51 -4.30 -1.15 11.47
C ALA A 51 -3.47 0.12 11.66
N THR A 52 -2.88 0.63 10.56
CA THR A 52 -2.15 1.90 10.55
C THR A 52 -3.03 3.06 10.99
N GLN A 53 -4.26 3.17 10.48
CA GLN A 53 -5.17 4.24 10.89
C GLN A 53 -5.41 4.26 12.41
N LYS A 54 -5.61 3.08 13.03
CA LYS A 54 -5.77 2.97 14.49
C LYS A 54 -4.51 3.45 15.23
N GLN A 55 -3.34 3.06 14.75
CA GLN A 55 -2.06 3.49 15.32
C GLN A 55 -1.86 5.01 15.19
N LEU A 56 -2.13 5.59 14.02
CA LEU A 56 -2.03 7.05 13.81
C LEU A 56 -2.99 7.81 14.71
N LYS A 57 -4.24 7.32 14.84
CA LYS A 57 -5.24 7.91 15.74
C LYS A 57 -4.70 8.03 17.16
N ALA A 58 -4.10 6.95 17.69
CA ALA A 58 -3.54 6.92 19.03
C ALA A 58 -2.24 7.74 19.16
N ALA A 59 -1.24 7.45 18.33
CA ALA A 59 0.09 8.06 18.41
C ALA A 59 0.07 9.57 18.15
N LEU A 60 -0.77 10.02 17.21
CA LEU A 60 -0.86 11.43 16.84
C LEU A 60 -2.05 12.15 17.49
N GLY A 61 -2.92 11.44 18.23
CA GLY A 61 -4.12 12.00 18.87
C GLY A 61 -5.10 12.61 17.86
N LEU A 62 -5.24 11.97 16.71
CA LEU A 62 -6.10 12.43 15.62
C LEU A 62 -7.54 11.96 15.82
N THR A 63 -8.50 12.66 15.21
CA THR A 63 -9.86 12.12 15.03
C THR A 63 -9.83 10.94 14.05
N GLY A 64 -10.90 10.12 14.02
CA GLY A 64 -10.98 9.00 13.08
C GLY A 64 -10.80 9.43 11.62
N LYS A 65 -11.48 10.50 11.20
CA LYS A 65 -11.37 11.08 9.85
C LYS A 65 -9.99 11.65 9.56
N ALA A 66 -9.40 12.38 10.52
CA ALA A 66 -8.06 12.94 10.35
C ALA A 66 -6.98 11.85 10.26
N ALA A 67 -7.12 10.77 11.04
CA ALA A 67 -6.23 9.62 10.96
C ALA A 67 -6.32 8.91 9.61
N TRP A 68 -7.52 8.70 9.04
CA TRP A 68 -7.65 8.17 7.68
C TRP A 68 -6.99 9.06 6.63
N LYS A 69 -7.19 10.38 6.72
CA LYS A 69 -6.56 11.35 5.82
C LYS A 69 -5.02 11.37 5.95
N ALA A 70 -4.48 10.96 7.10
CA ALA A 70 -3.06 10.84 7.33
C ALA A 70 -2.49 9.48 6.87
N VAL A 71 -3.30 8.47 6.55
CA VAL A 71 -2.81 7.21 5.97
C VAL A 71 -2.53 7.42 4.49
N ALA A 72 -1.42 6.86 4.03
CA ALA A 72 -1.13 6.64 2.63
C ALA A 72 -0.67 5.19 2.41
N VAL A 73 -0.96 4.63 1.24
CA VAL A 73 -0.69 3.22 0.95
C VAL A 73 0.03 3.08 -0.39
N THR A 74 1.12 2.33 -0.38
CA THR A 74 1.94 2.03 -1.55
C THR A 74 2.13 0.51 -1.63
N PRO A 75 1.36 -0.23 -2.43
CA PRO A 75 1.68 -1.62 -2.76
C PRO A 75 2.77 -1.68 -3.83
N MET A 76 3.39 -2.86 -3.94
CA MET A 76 4.22 -3.24 -5.07
C MET A 76 3.32 -3.94 -6.08
N ILE A 77 3.36 -3.53 -7.36
CA ILE A 77 2.41 -4.03 -8.38
C ILE A 77 2.89 -5.31 -9.04
N GLY A 78 2.00 -6.23 -9.37
CA GLY A 78 2.36 -7.54 -9.89
C GLY A 78 3.10 -8.41 -8.87
N VAL A 79 4.08 -9.19 -9.30
CA VAL A 79 4.84 -10.07 -8.41
C VAL A 79 5.75 -9.24 -7.50
N ASN A 80 5.69 -9.47 -6.19
CA ASN A 80 6.54 -8.85 -5.19
C ASN A 80 7.89 -9.59 -5.03
N ASP A 81 8.77 -9.12 -4.15
CA ASP A 81 10.04 -9.82 -3.86
C ASP A 81 9.78 -11.17 -3.17
N VAL A 82 8.68 -11.27 -2.42
CA VAL A 82 8.10 -12.53 -1.99
C VAL A 82 7.22 -13.10 -3.12
N ALA A 83 7.71 -14.12 -3.83
CA ALA A 83 7.07 -14.65 -5.05
C ALA A 83 5.62 -15.15 -4.89
N THR A 84 5.19 -15.50 -3.66
CA THR A 84 3.81 -15.89 -3.38
C THR A 84 2.83 -14.71 -3.30
N GLU A 85 3.36 -13.48 -3.27
CA GLU A 85 2.59 -12.25 -3.22
C GLU A 85 2.51 -11.64 -4.62
N VAL A 86 1.30 -11.58 -5.16
CA VAL A 86 1.04 -11.01 -6.48
C VAL A 86 -0.08 -10.01 -6.38
N PHE A 87 0.25 -8.72 -6.42
CA PHE A 87 -0.73 -7.63 -6.37
C PHE A 87 -1.27 -7.36 -7.77
N THR A 88 -2.50 -7.78 -8.04
CA THR A 88 -3.14 -7.70 -9.35
C THR A 88 -3.81 -6.34 -9.60
N THR A 89 -4.22 -6.10 -10.84
CA THR A 89 -5.02 -4.90 -11.17
C THR A 89 -6.41 -4.91 -10.52
N GLY A 90 -6.93 -6.08 -10.15
CA GLY A 90 -8.14 -6.23 -9.33
C GLY A 90 -7.92 -5.70 -7.92
N ASP A 91 -6.80 -6.06 -7.30
CA ASP A 91 -6.41 -5.60 -5.96
C ASP A 91 -6.21 -4.08 -5.93
N ALA A 92 -5.67 -3.51 -7.01
CA ALA A 92 -5.57 -2.06 -7.19
C ALA A 92 -6.95 -1.40 -7.17
N ALA A 93 -7.93 -1.97 -7.88
CA ALA A 93 -9.30 -1.46 -7.92
C ALA A 93 -9.99 -1.58 -6.55
N GLU A 94 -9.77 -2.69 -5.83
CA GLU A 94 -10.24 -2.87 -4.46
C GLU A 94 -9.67 -1.80 -3.53
N LEU A 95 -8.35 -1.62 -3.53
CA LEU A 95 -7.67 -0.63 -2.68
C LEU A 95 -8.15 0.79 -2.98
N VAL A 96 -8.37 1.14 -4.25
CA VAL A 96 -8.96 2.43 -4.64
C VAL A 96 -10.38 2.60 -4.10
N LYS A 97 -11.24 1.58 -4.21
CA LYS A 97 -12.59 1.60 -3.66
C LYS A 97 -12.56 1.80 -2.14
N PHE A 98 -11.67 1.08 -1.46
CA PHE A 98 -11.47 1.21 -0.02
C PHE A 98 -10.99 2.61 0.36
N ALA A 99 -10.00 3.15 -0.36
CA ALA A 99 -9.46 4.49 -0.15
C ALA A 99 -10.54 5.57 -0.26
N LYS A 100 -11.42 5.49 -1.28
CA LYS A 100 -12.58 6.38 -1.43
C LYS A 100 -13.53 6.28 -0.24
N ALA A 101 -13.86 5.06 0.17
CA ALA A 101 -14.80 4.84 1.26
C ALA A 101 -14.29 5.37 2.62
N LYS A 102 -12.96 5.33 2.84
CA LYS A 102 -12.35 5.77 4.11
C LYS A 102 -11.82 7.20 4.08
N GLY A 103 -11.60 7.78 2.91
CA GLY A 103 -10.93 9.08 2.75
C GLY A 103 -9.45 9.02 3.10
N ILE A 104 -8.73 8.05 2.53
CA ILE A 104 -7.27 7.91 2.66
C ILE A 104 -6.57 9.16 2.10
N GLY A 105 -5.38 9.51 2.61
CA GLY A 105 -4.66 10.69 2.12
C GLY A 105 -4.30 10.60 0.63
N TRP A 106 -3.65 9.50 0.24
CA TRP A 106 -3.26 9.23 -1.14
C TRP A 106 -2.85 7.77 -1.32
N LEU A 107 -2.82 7.32 -2.58
CA LEU A 107 -2.29 6.02 -3.00
C LEU A 107 -1.11 6.26 -3.92
N SER A 108 -0.11 5.37 -3.85
CA SER A 108 0.97 5.32 -4.84
C SER A 108 1.28 3.85 -5.17
N MET A 109 2.33 3.58 -5.93
CA MET A 109 2.71 2.20 -6.26
C MET A 109 4.22 2.08 -6.48
N TRP A 110 4.75 0.88 -6.21
CA TRP A 110 6.09 0.47 -6.62
C TRP A 110 6.03 -0.46 -7.84
N SER A 111 6.32 0.01 -9.05
CA SER A 111 6.67 1.38 -9.42
C SER A 111 6.20 1.71 -10.84
N SER A 112 6.31 2.97 -11.26
CA SER A 112 5.90 3.39 -12.60
C SER A 112 6.62 2.62 -13.73
N THR A 113 7.88 2.23 -13.54
CA THR A 113 8.62 1.47 -14.56
C THR A 113 8.14 0.03 -14.70
N ARG A 114 7.47 -0.48 -13.65
CA ARG A 114 6.93 -1.84 -13.61
C ARG A 114 5.54 -1.97 -14.22
N ASP A 115 4.85 -0.88 -14.53
CA ASP A 115 3.44 -0.90 -14.97
C ASP A 115 3.27 -1.27 -16.46
N LYS A 116 3.80 -2.44 -16.81
CA LYS A 116 3.71 -3.10 -18.11
C LYS A 116 4.05 -4.58 -17.95
N ALA A 117 3.55 -5.40 -18.88
CA ALA A 117 3.94 -6.81 -18.97
C ALA A 117 5.44 -6.95 -19.29
N CYS A 118 6.06 -8.04 -18.81
CA CYS A 118 7.46 -8.32 -19.10
C CYS A 118 7.66 -8.79 -20.55
N PRO A 119 8.80 -8.46 -21.18
CA PRO A 119 9.23 -9.15 -22.39
C PRO A 119 9.29 -10.66 -22.14
N GLY A 120 8.69 -11.46 -23.02
CA GLY A 120 8.62 -12.91 -22.86
C GLY A 120 7.45 -13.43 -22.00
N GLY A 121 6.60 -12.55 -21.47
CA GLY A 121 5.38 -12.93 -20.74
C GLY A 121 5.52 -12.90 -19.22
N ALA A 122 4.54 -13.46 -18.52
CA ALA A 122 4.52 -13.49 -17.06
C ALA A 122 5.64 -14.38 -16.48
N THR A 123 6.16 -13.99 -15.31
CA THR A 123 7.20 -14.73 -14.57
C THR A 123 6.84 -14.76 -13.09
N ASN A 124 7.49 -15.63 -12.31
CA ASN A 124 7.25 -15.77 -10.87
C ASN A 124 8.27 -15.02 -10.00
N SER A 125 8.91 -13.99 -10.55
CA SER A 125 9.93 -13.20 -9.85
C SER A 125 9.73 -11.72 -10.09
N ALA A 126 10.01 -10.90 -9.07
CA ALA A 126 10.00 -9.45 -9.21
C ALA A 126 11.01 -8.99 -10.28
N GLN A 127 10.60 -8.00 -11.06
CA GLN A 127 11.44 -7.35 -12.07
C GLN A 127 11.39 -5.83 -11.89
N PRO A 128 12.50 -5.09 -12.05
CA PRO A 128 12.50 -3.64 -11.85
C PRO A 128 11.81 -2.86 -12.98
N THR A 129 11.60 -3.49 -14.13
CA THR A 129 11.12 -2.86 -15.37
C THR A 129 9.81 -3.43 -15.89
N CYS A 130 9.16 -4.34 -15.17
CA CYS A 130 7.84 -4.87 -15.49
C CYS A 130 7.21 -5.53 -14.24
N SER A 131 5.93 -5.85 -14.31
CA SER A 131 5.16 -6.36 -13.16
C SER A 131 5.20 -7.88 -13.02
N SER A 132 5.80 -8.56 -14.00
CA SER A 132 5.85 -10.03 -14.06
C SER A 132 4.49 -10.71 -14.17
N ILE A 133 3.42 -9.96 -14.45
CA ILE A 133 2.08 -10.49 -14.75
C ILE A 133 1.62 -10.06 -16.14
N GLU A 134 0.61 -10.75 -16.66
CA GLU A 134 -0.11 -10.26 -17.82
C GLU A 134 -0.90 -9.00 -17.48
N GLN A 135 -0.71 -7.94 -18.25
CA GLN A 135 -1.45 -6.70 -18.12
C GLN A 135 -1.39 -5.87 -19.40
N ARG A 136 -2.30 -4.91 -19.52
CA ARG A 136 -2.14 -3.81 -20.48
C ARG A 136 -1.11 -2.80 -19.97
N PRO A 137 -0.43 -2.06 -20.86
CA PRO A 137 0.41 -0.94 -20.46
C PRO A 137 -0.38 0.08 -19.63
N LEU A 138 0.24 0.55 -18.54
CA LEU A 138 -0.31 1.55 -17.62
C LEU A 138 -1.62 1.12 -16.91
N ALA A 139 -1.87 -0.18 -16.77
CA ALA A 139 -3.10 -0.68 -16.17
C ALA A 139 -3.22 -0.30 -14.69
N PHE A 140 -2.13 -0.38 -13.93
CA PHE A 140 -2.12 0.02 -12.52
C PHE A 140 -2.24 1.53 -12.36
N THR A 141 -1.54 2.32 -13.19
CA THR A 141 -1.65 3.77 -13.26
C THR A 141 -3.10 4.19 -13.47
N LYS A 142 -3.79 3.57 -14.45
CA LYS A 142 -5.21 3.83 -14.72
C LYS A 142 -6.10 3.44 -13.55
N ALA A 143 -5.84 2.31 -12.90
CA ALA A 143 -6.59 1.89 -11.71
C ALA A 143 -6.43 2.91 -10.56
N PHE A 144 -5.20 3.26 -10.19
CA PHE A 144 -4.92 4.22 -9.11
C PHE A 144 -5.40 5.63 -9.44
N ALA A 145 -5.34 6.07 -10.71
CA ALA A 145 -5.86 7.38 -11.14
C ALA A 145 -7.38 7.53 -10.98
N ALA A 146 -8.11 6.44 -10.72
CA ALA A 146 -9.51 6.51 -10.35
C ALA A 146 -9.71 7.04 -8.92
N TYR A 147 -8.67 7.08 -8.08
CA TYR A 147 -8.68 7.80 -6.81
C TYR A 147 -8.40 9.29 -7.05
N ARG A 148 -9.40 10.14 -6.77
CA ARG A 148 -9.36 11.59 -6.92
C ARG A 148 -9.98 12.25 -5.70
#